data_AF-A0A972EK13-F1
#
_entry.id   AF-A0A972EK13-F1
#
_cell.length_a   1.000
_cell.length_b   1.000
_cell.length_c   1.000
_cell.angle_alpha   90.00
_cell.angle_beta   90.00
_cell.angle_gamma   90.00
#
_symmetry.space_group_name_H-M   'P 1'
#
loop_
_entity.id
_entity.type
_entity.pdbx_description
1 polymer ?
#
loop_
_entity_poly.entity_id
_entity_poly.type
_entity_poly.pdbx_seq_one_letter_code
_entity_poly.pdbx_strand_id
1 'polypeptide(L)'
;MKQHFRIVLIFILFVMILIGFQTVSAEIIYEEQSGKLKHQSQDIEVFSELSDYTDSFYTGYAADPFSMQDYTPKDIKDIADQDFSLPSSFDARKMGWITPVKNQFPFGTCWGHTAMNLAESNLIRKGYSNSRLNLSELQLHYFLWHKVPDPLNLISEDKNLWFPYEYAKGKRYYWIDSGLTAHRGLFLLSTWIGPTFESAAPYPSPSANIHQIRLDDSLAYQKTVAYLDNAIVVPFQNINAVKKNVILYGSAMIAYHNSFNPNYYRKEKASFFCPDKKYPSHFASIIGWDDTYPAGRFSQVPPGDGAWLIKNSFGTDFGNDGFFWLSYYDESLYKDAFFYGFEPKKKNQRNYQYDGSLNHDTISFPDSNEVLAANVFTSQNDESLTAAAFATNSHDFKYEIRVFTNLKDDANPESGELEMTIRGRKNYSGYYTIPFPYSISLQKGTRFSVVIRITTEQVGRANIFTDTSFINKVKNYRGEKVTYLQFISSSHPKESFYYSKENGWIDCYDENEEYNLGNVRIKAFTMIKAGNTKSLLSDTMESNQDLLIFDQTELPTSTSKSADPILFDQMDVSKLMLPSTGF
;
A
#
# COMPACT_ATOMS: atom_id res chain seq x y z
N MET A 1 14.15 -70.72 -36.79
CA MET A 1 15.05 -69.55 -36.91
C MET A 1 14.18 -68.31 -36.76
N LYS A 2 14.20 -67.65 -35.59
CA LYS A 2 14.86 -66.34 -35.38
C LYS A 2 14.36 -65.33 -36.45
N GLN A 3 13.62 -64.27 -36.14
CA GLN A 3 13.91 -63.27 -35.12
C GLN A 3 12.68 -62.43 -34.75
N HIS A 4 12.67 -62.00 -33.50
CA HIS A 4 11.68 -61.14 -32.85
C HIS A 4 11.65 -59.73 -33.42
N PHE A 5 10.46 -59.15 -33.54
CA PHE A 5 10.26 -57.71 -33.40
C PHE A 5 9.29 -57.46 -32.24
N ARG A 6 9.87 -57.09 -31.08
CA ARG A 6 9.14 -56.54 -29.94
C ARG A 6 8.72 -55.12 -30.32
N ILE A 7 7.44 -54.83 -30.26
CA ILE A 7 6.93 -53.46 -30.16
C ILE A 7 7.29 -52.99 -28.75
N VAL A 8 8.33 -52.18 -28.64
CA VAL A 8 8.62 -51.37 -27.46
C VAL A 8 8.11 -49.97 -27.77
N LEU A 9 7.01 -49.59 -27.12
CA LEU A 9 6.60 -48.19 -27.03
C LEU A 9 7.68 -47.46 -26.22
N ILE A 10 8.49 -46.65 -26.90
CA ILE A 10 9.39 -45.70 -26.25
C ILE A 10 8.55 -44.46 -25.92
N PHE A 11 8.08 -44.37 -24.68
CA PHE A 11 7.65 -43.11 -24.08
C PHE A 11 8.92 -42.33 -23.73
N ILE A 12 9.14 -41.20 -24.41
CA ILE A 12 10.17 -40.21 -24.07
C ILE A 12 9.45 -38.90 -23.73
N LEU A 13 9.92 -38.27 -22.65
CA LEU A 13 9.70 -36.87 -22.23
C LEU A 13 8.29 -36.57 -21.66
N PHE A 14 8.12 -35.86 -20.55
CA PHE A 14 8.92 -34.82 -19.89
C PHE A 14 8.73 -34.94 -18.38
N VAL A 15 9.80 -35.08 -17.60
CA VAL A 15 9.75 -34.71 -16.18
C VAL A 15 9.94 -33.19 -16.15
N MET A 16 8.85 -32.44 -16.08
CA MET A 16 8.90 -31.05 -15.64
C MET A 16 9.31 -31.09 -14.17
N ILE A 17 10.58 -30.80 -13.90
CA ILE A 17 10.99 -30.35 -12.57
C ILE A 17 10.43 -28.93 -12.46
N LEU A 18 9.18 -28.84 -11.99
CA LEU A 18 8.62 -27.62 -11.43
C LEU A 18 9.44 -27.29 -10.19
N ILE A 19 10.44 -26.42 -10.34
CA ILE A 19 10.97 -25.66 -9.21
C ILE A 19 9.93 -24.60 -8.91
N GLY A 20 8.83 -25.04 -8.29
CA GLY A 20 7.84 -24.15 -7.70
C GLY A 20 8.41 -23.64 -6.39
N PHE A 21 8.76 -22.36 -6.34
CA PHE A 21 9.04 -21.69 -5.08
C PHE A 21 7.69 -21.48 -4.37
N GLN A 22 7.39 -22.32 -3.37
CA GLN A 22 6.29 -22.05 -2.45
C GLN A 22 6.76 -20.96 -1.48
N THR A 23 6.17 -19.78 -1.61
CA THR A 23 6.24 -18.76 -0.58
C THR A 23 5.25 -19.17 0.52
N VAL A 24 5.74 -19.46 1.73
CA VAL A 24 4.88 -19.86 2.84
C VAL A 24 4.96 -18.82 3.93
N SER A 25 3.88 -18.08 4.08
CA SER A 25 3.47 -17.45 5.32
C SER A 25 2.51 -18.38 6.06
N ALA A 26 2.33 -18.19 7.37
CA ALA A 26 1.38 -18.96 8.17
C ALA A 26 -0.07 -18.62 7.80
N GLU A 27 -0.54 -19.18 6.67
CA GLU A 27 -1.89 -18.99 6.13
C GLU A 27 -2.94 -19.30 7.20
N ILE A 28 -3.90 -18.41 7.39
CA ILE A 28 -5.07 -18.67 8.22
C ILE A 28 -6.00 -19.63 7.47
N ILE A 29 -6.27 -20.78 8.08
CA ILE A 29 -7.13 -21.83 7.51
C ILE A 29 -8.36 -22.07 8.37
N TYR A 30 -9.45 -22.49 7.74
CA TYR A 30 -10.68 -22.93 8.42
C TYR A 30 -10.59 -24.39 8.82
N GLU A 31 -10.79 -24.68 10.11
CA GLU A 31 -10.85 -26.03 10.66
C GLU A 31 -12.31 -26.47 10.84
N GLU A 32 -12.81 -27.25 9.88
CA GLU A 32 -14.21 -27.72 9.86
C GLU A 32 -14.66 -28.44 11.13
N GLN A 33 -13.75 -29.11 11.83
CA GLN A 33 -14.10 -29.89 13.03
C GLN A 33 -14.45 -29.01 14.24
N SER A 34 -13.78 -27.86 14.39
CA SER A 34 -13.98 -26.93 15.50
C SER A 34 -14.83 -25.73 15.10
N GLY A 35 -15.03 -25.48 13.81
CA GLY A 35 -15.68 -24.29 13.29
C GLY A 35 -14.87 -23.01 13.53
N LYS A 36 -13.56 -23.15 13.77
CA LYS A 36 -12.62 -22.07 14.07
C LYS A 36 -11.60 -21.86 12.95
N LEU A 37 -11.02 -20.67 12.93
CA LEU A 37 -9.87 -20.33 12.10
C LEU A 37 -8.59 -20.48 12.92
N LYS A 38 -7.49 -20.84 12.26
CA LYS A 38 -6.19 -20.99 12.90
C LYS A 38 -5.05 -20.74 11.93
N HIS A 39 -3.89 -20.35 12.44
CA HIS A 39 -2.66 -20.33 11.66
C HIS A 39 -2.27 -21.76 11.29
N GLN A 40 -2.07 -21.99 10.00
CA GLN A 40 -1.46 -23.23 9.54
C GLN A 40 0.00 -23.25 10.01
N SER A 41 0.27 -24.05 11.02
CA SER A 41 1.62 -24.28 11.52
C SER A 41 2.44 -25.02 10.48
N GLN A 42 3.25 -24.28 9.73
CA GLN A 42 4.44 -24.84 9.12
C GLN A 42 5.63 -24.07 9.66
N ASP A 43 6.51 -24.78 10.38
CA ASP A 43 7.87 -24.31 10.70
C ASP A 43 8.61 -24.07 9.38
N ILE A 44 8.39 -22.92 8.75
CA ILE A 44 9.07 -22.57 7.50
C ILE A 44 9.83 -21.29 7.74
N GLU A 45 11.12 -21.50 7.96
CA GLU A 45 12.12 -20.46 7.75
C GLU A 45 11.99 -19.99 6.30
N VAL A 46 11.55 -18.75 6.08
CA VAL A 46 11.64 -18.11 4.77
C VAL A 46 13.11 -18.03 4.41
N PHE A 47 13.59 -18.99 3.62
CA PHE A 47 14.92 -18.95 3.04
C PHE A 47 14.85 -18.23 1.72
N SER A 48 15.43 -17.04 1.67
CA SER A 48 15.93 -16.54 0.39
C SER A 48 17.19 -17.35 0.02
N GLU A 49 17.03 -18.54 -0.57
CA GLU A 49 18.12 -19.17 -1.34
C GLU A 49 18.29 -18.42 -2.66
N LEU A 50 18.77 -17.19 -2.58
CA LEU A 50 19.11 -16.36 -3.74
C LEU A 50 20.61 -16.05 -3.71
N SER A 51 21.41 -17.11 -3.56
CA SER A 51 22.88 -17.04 -3.51
C SER A 51 23.52 -16.62 -4.84
N ASP A 52 22.77 -16.55 -5.93
CA ASP A 52 23.30 -16.22 -7.26
C ASP A 52 22.86 -14.84 -7.79
N TYR A 53 22.08 -14.08 -7.00
CA TYR A 53 21.60 -12.75 -7.38
C TYR A 53 22.17 -11.68 -6.47
N THR A 54 23.49 -11.56 -6.48
CA THR A 54 24.22 -10.61 -5.67
C THR A 54 23.94 -9.14 -6.01
N ASP A 55 23.22 -8.79 -7.08
CA ASP A 55 22.80 -7.41 -7.35
C ASP A 55 21.31 -7.10 -7.10
N SER A 56 20.43 -8.10 -7.04
CA SER A 56 18.97 -7.85 -6.95
C SER A 56 18.45 -7.58 -5.54
N PHE A 57 19.21 -7.97 -4.50
CA PHE A 57 18.86 -7.69 -3.10
C PHE A 57 19.35 -6.34 -2.59
N TYR A 58 20.21 -5.64 -3.34
CA TYR A 58 20.69 -4.31 -2.94
C TYR A 58 19.63 -3.20 -3.05
N THR A 59 18.40 -3.53 -3.45
CA THR A 59 17.35 -2.55 -3.77
C THR A 59 16.09 -2.68 -2.91
N GLY A 60 16.11 -3.50 -1.84
CA GLY A 60 15.08 -3.41 -0.79
C GLY A 60 13.69 -3.85 -1.24
N TYR A 61 13.56 -4.92 -2.02
CA TYR A 61 12.27 -5.59 -2.21
C TYR A 61 12.22 -6.85 -1.35
N ALA A 62 11.43 -6.84 -0.28
CA ALA A 62 11.02 -8.07 0.38
C ALA A 62 9.80 -8.60 -0.40
N ALA A 63 9.91 -9.78 -1.03
CA ALA A 63 8.77 -10.37 -1.72
C ALA A 63 7.59 -10.56 -0.75
N ASP A 64 6.38 -10.21 -1.20
CA ASP A 64 5.15 -10.48 -0.47
C ASP A 64 4.73 -11.94 -0.74
N PRO A 65 4.85 -12.86 0.25
CA PRO A 65 4.47 -14.26 0.06
C PRO A 65 2.95 -14.43 -0.13
N PHE A 66 2.14 -13.43 0.24
CA PHE A 66 0.67 -13.53 0.25
C PHE A 66 -0.01 -13.16 -1.07
N SER A 67 0.77 -12.72 -2.07
CA SER A 67 0.22 -12.43 -3.39
C SER A 67 0.00 -13.67 -4.25
N MET A 68 0.39 -14.87 -3.81
CA MET A 68 0.37 -16.07 -4.64
C MET A 68 -0.97 -16.84 -4.68
N GLN A 69 -2.10 -16.23 -4.30
CA GLN A 69 -3.36 -16.72 -4.85
C GLN A 69 -3.45 -16.26 -6.31
N ASP A 70 -3.25 -17.21 -7.21
CA ASP A 70 -3.55 -17.10 -8.63
C ASP A 70 -5.05 -16.81 -8.79
N TYR A 71 -5.41 -15.52 -8.79
CA TYR A 71 -6.60 -15.07 -9.49
C TYR A 71 -6.34 -15.35 -10.97
N THR A 72 -6.87 -16.46 -11.47
CA THR A 72 -6.91 -16.69 -12.91
C THR A 72 -7.81 -15.59 -13.52
N PRO A 73 -7.29 -14.70 -14.39
CA PRO A 73 -7.95 -13.46 -14.79
C PRO A 73 -9.26 -13.57 -15.61
N LYS A 74 -9.91 -14.74 -15.66
CA LYS A 74 -11.16 -14.90 -16.42
C LYS A 74 -12.38 -14.26 -15.76
N ASP A 75 -12.27 -13.81 -14.51
CA ASP A 75 -13.43 -13.53 -13.66
C ASP A 75 -13.67 -12.05 -13.30
N ILE A 76 -12.77 -11.12 -13.68
CA ILE A 76 -13.03 -9.69 -13.53
C ILE A 76 -13.89 -9.25 -14.71
N LYS A 77 -15.21 -9.28 -14.56
CA LYS A 77 -16.12 -8.70 -15.55
C LYS A 77 -16.08 -7.17 -15.42
N ASP A 78 -15.66 -6.50 -16.50
CA ASP A 78 -15.58 -5.04 -16.69
C ASP A 78 -16.96 -4.32 -16.64
N ILE A 79 -17.70 -4.44 -15.53
CA ILE A 79 -19.09 -3.95 -15.45
C ILE A 79 -19.15 -2.44 -15.12
N ALA A 80 -18.05 -1.82 -14.64
CA ALA A 80 -18.04 -0.39 -14.24
C ALA A 80 -17.17 0.53 -15.12
N ASP A 81 -16.57 0.02 -16.19
CA ASP A 81 -15.53 0.74 -16.96
C ASP A 81 -15.99 1.23 -18.35
N GLN A 82 -17.27 1.07 -18.71
CA GLN A 82 -17.74 1.38 -20.07
C GLN A 82 -17.85 2.88 -20.42
N ASP A 83 -17.82 3.79 -19.44
CA ASP A 83 -18.03 5.24 -19.69
C ASP A 83 -16.77 6.12 -19.57
N PHE A 84 -15.58 5.54 -19.35
CA PHE A 84 -14.34 6.32 -19.24
C PHE A 84 -13.53 6.30 -20.54
N SER A 85 -13.66 7.35 -21.37
CA SER A 85 -12.82 7.51 -22.57
C SER A 85 -11.39 7.89 -22.18
N LEU A 86 -10.46 6.95 -22.35
CA LEU A 86 -9.03 7.16 -22.08
C LEU A 86 -8.33 7.80 -23.28
N PRO A 87 -7.47 8.82 -23.07
CA PRO A 87 -6.65 9.35 -24.14
C PRO A 87 -5.56 8.32 -24.52
N SER A 88 -5.12 8.36 -25.78
CA SER A 88 -4.02 7.51 -26.26
C SER A 88 -2.68 7.85 -25.60
N SER A 89 -2.54 9.04 -25.02
CA SER A 89 -1.39 9.43 -24.22
C SER A 89 -1.81 10.36 -23.07
N PHE A 90 -1.09 10.27 -21.97
CA PHE A 90 -1.28 11.10 -20.79
C PHE A 90 0.07 11.36 -20.12
N ASP A 91 0.29 12.59 -19.66
CA ASP A 91 1.53 12.99 -18.99
C ASP A 91 1.19 13.92 -17.83
N ALA A 92 1.24 13.39 -16.60
CA ALA A 92 0.90 14.15 -15.39
C ALA A 92 1.82 15.36 -15.15
N ARG A 93 3.00 15.43 -15.77
CA ARG A 93 3.89 16.61 -15.69
C ARG A 93 3.27 17.80 -16.40
N LYS A 94 2.62 17.58 -17.55
CA LYS A 94 1.91 18.65 -18.28
C LYS A 94 0.72 19.20 -17.50
N MET A 95 0.18 18.40 -16.57
CA MET A 95 -0.88 18.81 -15.66
C MET A 95 -0.38 19.52 -14.40
N GLY A 96 0.95 19.58 -14.20
CA GLY A 96 1.55 20.16 -12.99
C GLY A 96 1.42 19.29 -11.73
N TRP A 97 1.07 18.01 -11.87
CA TRP A 97 0.82 17.11 -10.73
C TRP A 97 2.09 16.47 -10.16
N ILE A 98 3.22 16.62 -10.83
CA ILE A 98 4.45 15.89 -10.53
C ILE A 98 5.51 16.86 -9.98
N THR A 99 6.01 16.54 -8.78
CA THR A 99 7.16 17.20 -8.14
C THR A 99 8.48 16.76 -8.78
N PRO A 100 9.59 17.49 -8.60
CA PRO A 100 10.91 17.08 -9.09
C PRO A 100 11.32 15.67 -8.63
N VAL A 101 12.19 15.02 -9.41
CA VAL A 101 12.73 13.69 -9.06
C VAL A 101 13.78 13.81 -7.96
N LYS A 102 13.54 13.12 -6.84
CA LYS A 102 14.46 13.01 -5.70
C LYS A 102 15.47 11.88 -5.91
N ASN A 103 16.46 11.78 -5.03
CA ASN A 103 17.54 10.80 -5.13
C ASN A 103 17.68 9.96 -3.87
N GLN A 104 17.35 8.66 -3.99
CA GLN A 104 17.46 7.69 -2.90
C GLN A 104 18.89 7.22 -2.63
N PHE A 105 19.82 7.43 -3.57
CA PHE A 105 21.15 6.84 -3.50
C PHE A 105 21.87 7.30 -2.22
N PRO A 106 22.55 6.40 -1.49
CA PRO A 106 22.82 4.98 -1.79
C PRO A 106 21.84 3.97 -1.15
N PHE A 107 20.74 4.44 -0.56
CA PHE A 107 19.92 3.61 0.33
C PHE A 107 18.79 2.86 -0.40
N GLY A 108 18.41 1.71 0.16
CA GLY A 108 17.30 0.85 -0.29
C GLY A 108 15.90 1.40 0.00
N THR A 109 15.62 2.65 -0.38
CA THR A 109 14.41 3.42 0.02
C THR A 109 13.43 3.72 -1.12
N CYS A 110 13.49 2.95 -2.22
CA CYS A 110 12.65 3.17 -3.41
C CYS A 110 11.15 3.12 -3.09
N TRP A 111 10.72 2.24 -2.17
CA TRP A 111 9.33 2.13 -1.74
C TRP A 111 8.85 3.41 -1.04
N GLY A 112 9.69 4.01 -0.17
CA GLY A 112 9.38 5.24 0.55
C GLY A 112 9.29 6.44 -0.39
N HIS A 113 10.25 6.57 -1.31
CA HIS A 113 10.23 7.59 -2.37
C HIS A 113 8.98 7.49 -3.24
N THR A 114 8.63 6.26 -3.63
CA THR A 114 7.44 6.02 -4.45
C THR A 114 6.17 6.34 -3.65
N ALA A 115 6.08 5.95 -2.37
CA ALA A 115 4.95 6.29 -1.51
C ALA A 115 4.79 7.81 -1.30
N MET A 116 5.88 8.55 -1.12
CA MET A 116 5.85 10.02 -1.04
C MET A 116 5.45 10.64 -2.37
N ASN A 117 5.91 10.13 -3.51
CA ASN A 117 5.42 10.61 -4.81
C ASN A 117 3.92 10.38 -5.01
N LEU A 118 3.39 9.23 -4.56
CA LEU A 118 1.94 8.97 -4.59
C LEU A 118 1.19 10.00 -3.74
N ALA A 119 1.67 10.28 -2.52
CA ALA A 119 1.10 11.30 -1.66
C ALA A 119 1.14 12.71 -2.28
N GLU A 120 2.32 13.11 -2.78
CA GLU A 120 2.52 14.42 -3.41
C GLU A 120 1.61 14.60 -4.62
N SER A 121 1.66 13.66 -5.57
CA SER A 121 0.85 13.74 -6.79
C SER A 121 -0.65 13.71 -6.51
N ASN A 122 -1.10 12.92 -5.53
CA ASN A 122 -2.51 12.87 -5.15
C ASN A 122 -3.00 14.20 -4.54
N LEU A 123 -2.25 14.77 -3.60
CA LEU A 123 -2.59 16.04 -2.95
C LEU A 123 -2.58 17.19 -3.96
N ILE A 124 -1.60 17.23 -4.86
CA ILE A 124 -1.52 18.26 -5.91
C ILE A 124 -2.68 18.12 -6.90
N ARG A 125 -2.94 16.90 -7.37
CA ARG A 125 -4.05 16.62 -8.29
C ARG A 125 -5.39 17.06 -7.73
N LYS A 126 -5.64 16.83 -6.43
CA LYS A 126 -6.87 17.24 -5.75
C LYS A 126 -6.94 18.75 -5.47
N GLY A 127 -5.89 19.52 -5.79
CA GLY A 127 -5.82 20.96 -5.56
C GLY A 127 -5.50 21.34 -4.12
N TYR A 128 -5.05 20.40 -3.29
CA TYR A 128 -4.66 20.67 -1.91
C TYR A 128 -3.23 21.21 -1.79
N SER A 129 -2.43 21.10 -2.85
CA SER A 129 -1.07 21.62 -2.89
C SER A 129 -0.62 21.91 -4.33
N ASN A 130 0.66 22.22 -4.53
CA ASN A 130 1.28 22.48 -5.83
C ASN A 130 2.60 21.73 -5.98
N SER A 131 3.23 21.83 -7.15
CA SER A 131 4.48 21.13 -7.51
C SER A 131 5.72 21.46 -6.65
N ARG A 132 5.61 22.38 -5.68
CA ARG A 132 6.65 22.65 -4.66
C ARG A 132 6.51 21.78 -3.41
N LEU A 133 5.43 21.00 -3.27
CA LEU A 133 5.27 20.07 -2.17
C LEU A 133 6.47 19.11 -2.12
N ASN A 134 7.02 18.92 -0.93
CA ASN A 134 8.17 18.06 -0.70
C ASN A 134 8.02 17.34 0.63
N LEU A 135 7.58 16.09 0.56
CA LEU A 135 7.35 15.23 1.73
C LEU A 135 8.61 14.43 2.07
N SER A 136 8.78 14.09 3.34
CA SER A 136 9.99 13.43 3.83
C SER A 136 9.93 11.91 3.68
N GLU A 137 10.81 11.35 2.84
CA GLU A 137 11.05 9.91 2.79
C GLU A 137 11.75 9.39 4.06
N LEU A 138 12.68 10.18 4.61
CA LEU A 138 13.43 9.79 5.81
C LEU A 138 12.49 9.60 7.01
N GLN A 139 11.49 10.48 7.18
CA GLN A 139 10.54 10.37 8.28
C GLN A 139 9.83 9.01 8.25
N LEU A 140 9.30 8.61 7.10
CA LEU A 140 8.59 7.35 6.95
C LEU A 140 9.51 6.15 7.24
N HIS A 141 10.73 6.16 6.70
CA HIS A 141 11.72 5.10 6.93
C HIS A 141 12.22 5.03 8.38
N TYR A 142 12.39 6.17 9.04
CA TYR A 142 12.87 6.21 10.40
C TYR A 142 11.82 5.65 11.36
N PHE A 143 10.58 6.13 11.28
CA PHE A 143 9.51 5.71 12.18
C PHE A 143 8.92 4.33 11.88
N LEU A 144 9.25 3.74 10.72
CA LEU A 144 9.10 2.30 10.50
C LEU A 144 9.81 1.49 11.60
N TRP A 145 11.03 1.87 11.97
CA TRP A 145 11.89 1.10 12.89
C TRP A 145 12.04 1.72 14.28
N HIS A 146 11.73 3.00 14.42
CA HIS A 146 11.74 3.73 15.67
C HIS A 146 10.30 4.08 16.05
N LYS A 147 9.46 3.06 16.25
CA LYS A 147 8.04 3.26 16.58
C LYS A 147 7.92 4.12 17.84
N VAL A 148 6.99 5.06 17.79
CA VAL A 148 6.52 5.83 18.94
C VAL A 148 5.05 5.50 19.18
N PRO A 149 4.55 5.61 20.43
CA PRO A 149 3.13 5.42 20.71
C PRO A 149 2.26 6.28 19.81
N ASP A 150 1.18 5.69 19.28
CA ASP A 150 0.17 6.46 18.56
C ASP A 150 -0.59 7.40 19.53
N PRO A 151 -1.29 8.43 19.04
CA PRO A 151 -1.94 9.42 19.90
C PRO A 151 -2.98 8.86 20.88
N LEU A 152 -3.51 7.67 20.64
CA LEU A 152 -4.45 6.99 21.54
C LEU A 152 -3.78 5.84 22.33
N ASN A 153 -2.50 5.56 22.06
CA ASN A 153 -1.72 4.47 22.67
C ASN A 153 -2.42 3.10 22.54
N LEU A 154 -3.04 2.84 21.39
CA LEU A 154 -3.75 1.59 21.09
C LEU A 154 -2.89 0.56 20.34
N ILE A 155 -1.77 0.99 19.75
CA ILE A 155 -0.83 0.11 19.02
C ILE A 155 0.60 0.20 19.58
N SER A 156 0.73 0.55 20.86
CA SER A 156 2.02 0.75 21.54
C SER A 156 2.77 -0.55 21.81
N GLU A 157 2.06 -1.68 21.86
CA GLU A 157 2.65 -2.99 22.13
C GLU A 157 3.18 -3.68 20.87
N ASP A 158 2.67 -3.31 19.68
CA ASP A 158 3.17 -3.79 18.39
C ASP A 158 4.57 -3.27 18.09
N LYS A 159 5.46 -4.14 17.61
CA LYS A 159 6.87 -3.79 17.39
C LYS A 159 7.32 -4.05 15.96
N ASN A 160 8.14 -3.14 15.46
CA ASN A 160 8.93 -3.34 14.26
C ASN A 160 10.39 -3.38 14.68
N LEU A 161 11.06 -4.50 14.50
CA LEU A 161 12.45 -4.69 14.90
C LEU A 161 13.30 -4.98 13.67
N TRP A 162 14.45 -4.33 13.60
CA TRP A 162 15.48 -4.63 12.61
C TRP A 162 16.77 -5.01 13.32
N PHE A 163 17.58 -5.83 12.66
CA PHE A 163 18.84 -6.31 13.21
C PHE A 163 19.95 -6.10 12.17
N PRO A 164 21.02 -5.36 12.49
CA PRO A 164 22.14 -5.19 11.58
C PRO A 164 22.82 -6.53 11.33
N TYR A 165 23.16 -6.80 10.07
CA TYR A 165 23.97 -7.96 9.72
C TYR A 165 24.98 -7.62 8.63
N GLU A 166 26.06 -8.40 8.58
CA GLU A 166 27.08 -8.29 7.53
C GLU A 166 26.69 -9.18 6.35
N TYR A 167 26.29 -8.58 5.24
CA TYR A 167 25.95 -9.31 4.01
C TYR A 167 27.19 -9.61 3.15
N ALA A 168 28.23 -8.79 3.28
CA ALA A 168 29.54 -9.03 2.70
C ALA A 168 30.62 -8.61 3.70
N LYS A 169 31.84 -9.11 3.52
CA LYS A 169 32.96 -8.79 4.41
C LYS A 169 33.17 -7.28 4.52
N GLY A 170 32.95 -6.72 5.71
CA GLY A 170 33.08 -5.28 5.97
C GLY A 170 31.92 -4.42 5.46
N LYS A 171 30.83 -5.02 4.96
CA LYS A 171 29.62 -4.31 4.53
C LYS A 171 28.42 -4.75 5.36
N ARG A 172 27.76 -3.79 5.99
CA ARG A 172 26.58 -4.00 6.85
C ARG A 172 25.32 -3.47 6.21
N TYR A 173 24.23 -4.17 6.45
CA TYR A 173 22.88 -3.74 6.12
C TYR A 173 22.28 -2.98 7.31
N TYR A 174 21.71 -1.80 7.09
CA TYR A 174 21.08 -0.99 8.13
C TYR A 174 19.57 -0.90 7.98
N TRP A 175 18.90 -0.31 8.97
CA TRP A 175 17.46 -0.08 8.96
C TRP A 175 17.00 0.73 7.75
N ILE A 176 17.77 1.73 7.32
CA ILE A 176 17.38 2.59 6.19
C ILE A 176 17.43 1.83 4.85
N ASP A 177 18.27 0.80 4.78
CA ASP A 177 18.38 -0.04 3.60
C ASP A 177 17.20 -1.02 3.51
N SER A 178 16.38 -1.16 4.57
CA SER A 178 15.33 -2.17 4.61
C SER A 178 14.27 -1.94 3.55
N GLY A 179 14.04 -2.99 2.78
CA GLY A 179 12.91 -3.07 1.89
C GLY A 179 11.57 -3.28 2.59
N LEU A 180 10.51 -2.71 2.02
CA LEU A 180 9.13 -3.05 2.35
C LEU A 180 8.36 -3.45 1.08
N THR A 181 7.25 -4.16 1.28
CA THR A 181 6.23 -4.36 0.24
C THR A 181 5.34 -3.13 0.14
N ALA A 182 4.59 -2.99 -0.97
CA ALA A 182 3.58 -1.96 -1.11
C ALA A 182 2.56 -2.02 0.05
N HIS A 183 2.00 -3.21 0.35
CA HIS A 183 1.07 -3.41 1.47
C HIS A 183 1.63 -2.97 2.83
N ARG A 184 2.90 -3.27 3.13
CA ARG A 184 3.53 -2.82 4.38
C ARG A 184 3.66 -1.31 4.46
N GLY A 185 4.02 -0.66 3.34
CA GLY A 185 4.01 0.81 3.25
C GLY A 185 2.62 1.40 3.41
N LEU A 186 1.59 0.77 2.82
CA LEU A 186 0.19 1.12 2.99
C LEU A 186 -0.24 1.05 4.47
N PHE A 187 0.02 -0.07 5.14
CA PHE A 187 -0.37 -0.25 6.54
C PHE A 187 0.40 0.68 7.49
N LEU A 188 1.66 1.01 7.18
CA LEU A 188 2.39 2.02 7.93
C LEU A 188 1.71 3.39 7.81
N LEU A 189 1.36 3.81 6.59
CA LEU A 189 0.70 5.10 6.36
C LEU A 189 -0.74 5.15 6.89
N SER A 190 -1.45 4.01 6.96
CA SER A 190 -2.81 3.93 7.53
C SER A 190 -2.84 4.13 9.05
N THR A 191 -1.68 4.04 9.73
CA THR A 191 -1.57 4.44 11.15
C THR A 191 -1.59 5.95 11.36
N TRP A 192 -1.45 6.74 10.28
CA TRP A 192 -1.27 8.20 10.28
C TRP A 192 0.05 8.70 10.89
N ILE A 193 1.05 7.83 10.98
CA ILE A 193 2.39 8.17 11.48
C ILE A 193 3.09 9.25 10.66
N GLY A 194 2.70 9.43 9.40
CA GLY A 194 3.22 10.45 8.48
C GLY A 194 2.29 10.59 7.27
N PRO A 195 2.70 11.36 6.24
CA PRO A 195 4.01 12.00 6.08
C PRO A 195 4.13 13.39 6.73
N THR A 196 5.36 13.89 6.86
CA THR A 196 5.69 15.30 7.16
C THR A 196 6.51 15.93 6.03
N PHE A 197 6.90 17.20 6.15
CA PHE A 197 7.72 17.89 5.15
C PHE A 197 9.19 17.44 5.19
N GLU A 198 9.83 17.40 4.03
CA GLU A 198 11.26 17.14 3.87
C GLU A 198 12.13 18.13 4.66
N SER A 199 11.72 19.38 4.79
CA SER A 199 12.43 20.38 5.61
C SER A 199 12.49 20.03 7.10
N ALA A 200 11.55 19.23 7.59
CA ALA A 200 11.48 18.82 8.99
C ALA A 200 12.28 17.53 9.27
N ALA A 201 12.44 16.68 8.27
CA ALA A 201 13.24 15.45 8.34
C ALA A 201 13.99 15.24 7.01
N PRO A 202 15.10 15.97 6.77
CA PRO A 202 15.79 15.93 5.49
C PRO A 202 16.41 14.58 5.18
N TYR A 203 16.31 14.15 3.93
CA TYR A 203 16.91 12.93 3.44
C TYR A 203 18.44 12.97 3.60
N PRO A 204 19.05 11.88 4.11
CA PRO A 204 20.46 11.90 4.45
C PRO A 204 21.35 11.95 3.20
N SER A 205 22.45 12.69 3.28
CA SER A 205 23.48 12.66 2.24
C SER A 205 24.10 11.25 2.11
N PRO A 206 24.69 10.89 0.95
CA PRO A 206 25.34 9.59 0.78
C PRO A 206 26.44 9.26 1.80
N SER A 207 27.10 10.26 2.37
CA SER A 207 28.14 10.11 3.39
C SER A 207 27.64 10.21 4.82
N ALA A 208 26.32 10.29 5.03
CA ALA A 208 25.74 10.45 6.37
C ALA A 208 26.03 9.22 7.24
N ASN A 209 26.34 9.47 8.51
CA ASN A 209 26.45 8.39 9.49
C ASN A 209 25.04 7.97 9.96
N ILE A 210 24.48 6.95 9.30
CA ILE A 210 23.13 6.45 9.54
C ILE A 210 22.89 6.06 11.01
N HIS A 211 23.94 5.65 11.74
CA HIS A 211 23.85 5.31 13.17
C HIS A 211 23.50 6.48 14.07
N GLN A 212 23.81 7.70 13.64
CA GLN A 212 23.66 8.91 14.43
C GLN A 212 22.40 9.70 14.07
N ILE A 213 21.67 9.28 13.04
CA ILE A 213 20.39 9.90 12.69
C ILE A 213 19.42 9.64 13.83
N ARG A 214 18.89 10.74 14.40
CA ARG A 214 17.81 10.73 15.38
C ARG A 214 16.81 11.78 14.94
N LEU A 215 15.55 11.37 14.79
CA LEU A 215 14.44 12.30 14.56
C LEU A 215 13.71 12.54 15.87
N ASP A 216 13.14 13.73 16.01
CA ASP A 216 12.25 14.10 17.10
C ASP A 216 10.94 13.31 16.98
N ASP A 217 10.50 12.67 18.05
CA ASP A 217 9.29 11.83 18.09
C ASP A 217 8.02 12.57 17.63
N SER A 218 7.96 13.91 17.78
CA SER A 218 6.84 14.73 17.27
C SER A 218 6.69 14.70 15.75
N LEU A 219 7.71 14.24 15.02
CA LEU A 219 7.65 14.02 13.58
C LEU A 219 6.80 12.80 13.20
N ALA A 220 6.48 11.92 14.16
CA ALA A 220 5.46 10.90 14.01
C ALA A 220 4.12 11.42 14.57
N TYR A 221 3.04 11.28 13.77
CA TYR A 221 1.66 11.66 14.08
C TYR A 221 1.39 13.16 14.30
N GLN A 222 2.14 13.83 15.18
CA GLN A 222 1.90 15.22 15.59
C GLN A 222 2.18 16.21 14.46
N LYS A 223 3.32 16.08 13.76
CA LYS A 223 3.69 16.93 12.61
C LYS A 223 3.34 16.32 11.25
N THR A 224 2.53 15.25 11.23
CA THR A 224 1.93 14.74 10.01
C THR A 224 1.14 15.85 9.30
N VAL A 225 1.26 15.97 7.97
CA VAL A 225 0.61 17.02 7.18
C VAL A 225 -0.56 16.51 6.34
N ALA A 226 -0.59 15.22 6.06
CA ALA A 226 -1.64 14.54 5.32
C ALA A 226 -1.87 13.13 5.88
N TYR A 227 -3.06 12.60 5.69
CA TYR A 227 -3.44 11.26 6.09
C TYR A 227 -3.70 10.42 4.86
N LEU A 228 -3.24 9.17 4.89
CA LEU A 228 -3.75 8.17 3.97
C LEU A 228 -5.25 8.01 4.21
N ASP A 229 -6.03 8.21 3.14
CA ASP A 229 -7.48 8.12 3.14
C ASP A 229 -7.95 6.77 2.58
N ASN A 230 -7.40 6.35 1.44
CA ASN A 230 -7.76 5.09 0.80
C ASN A 230 -6.59 4.54 -0.01
N ALA A 231 -6.68 3.27 -0.39
CA ALA A 231 -5.77 2.65 -1.33
C ALA A 231 -6.48 1.58 -2.14
N ILE A 232 -6.08 1.41 -3.39
CA ILE A 232 -6.57 0.32 -4.25
C ILE A 232 -5.41 -0.40 -4.94
N VAL A 233 -5.63 -1.67 -5.22
CA VAL A 233 -4.71 -2.56 -5.92
C VAL A 233 -5.36 -3.01 -7.22
N VAL A 234 -4.74 -2.68 -8.34
CA VAL A 234 -5.28 -2.92 -9.68
C VAL A 234 -4.37 -3.86 -10.45
N PRO A 235 -4.86 -5.03 -10.89
CA PRO A 235 -4.07 -5.95 -11.70
C PRO A 235 -3.67 -5.31 -13.04
N PHE A 236 -2.40 -5.43 -13.43
CA PHE A 236 -1.86 -4.89 -14.68
C PHE A 236 -2.47 -5.49 -15.93
N GLN A 237 -3.05 -6.70 -15.83
CA GLN A 237 -3.80 -7.31 -16.93
C GLN A 237 -4.97 -6.41 -17.37
N ASN A 238 -5.48 -5.53 -16.50
CA ASN A 238 -6.43 -4.49 -16.87
C ASN A 238 -5.71 -3.13 -17.05
N ILE A 239 -5.01 -2.98 -18.18
CA ILE A 239 -4.25 -1.77 -18.51
C ILE A 239 -5.10 -0.50 -18.50
N ASN A 240 -6.36 -0.58 -18.93
CA ASN A 240 -7.28 0.56 -18.95
C ASN A 240 -7.67 0.98 -17.54
N ALA A 241 -7.92 0.03 -16.63
CA ALA A 241 -8.13 0.33 -15.22
C ALA A 241 -6.89 0.99 -14.58
N VAL A 242 -5.68 0.52 -14.90
CA VAL A 242 -4.45 1.17 -14.43
C VAL A 242 -4.37 2.61 -14.93
N LYS A 243 -4.56 2.85 -16.24
CA LYS A 243 -4.57 4.20 -16.84
C LYS A 243 -5.61 5.12 -16.21
N LYS A 244 -6.85 4.64 -16.04
CA LYS A 244 -7.93 5.37 -15.38
C LYS A 244 -7.54 5.78 -13.96
N ASN A 245 -6.99 4.85 -13.19
CA ASN A 245 -6.59 5.14 -11.82
C ASN A 245 -5.34 6.03 -11.73
N VAL A 246 -4.43 6.01 -12.72
CA VAL A 246 -3.34 7.01 -12.81
C VAL A 246 -3.93 8.41 -12.95
N ILE A 247 -4.97 8.60 -13.76
CA ILE A 247 -5.68 9.90 -13.83
C ILE A 247 -6.35 10.23 -12.50
N LEU A 248 -7.03 9.28 -11.85
CA LEU A 248 -7.82 9.52 -10.63
C LEU A 248 -6.98 9.76 -9.38
N TYR A 249 -5.79 9.15 -9.29
CA TYR A 249 -4.90 9.24 -8.13
C TYR A 249 -3.70 10.14 -8.36
N GLY A 250 -3.34 10.43 -9.62
CA GLY A 250 -2.18 11.24 -10.00
C GLY A 250 -0.95 10.40 -10.36
N SER A 251 -0.75 9.25 -9.70
CA SER A 251 0.30 8.29 -10.04
C SER A 251 -0.02 6.89 -9.49
N ALA A 252 0.74 5.87 -9.93
CA ALA A 252 0.66 4.50 -9.44
C ALA A 252 2.03 3.98 -9.01
N MET A 253 2.12 3.28 -7.88
CA MET A 253 3.31 2.54 -7.46
C MET A 253 3.37 1.20 -8.19
N ILE A 254 4.54 0.89 -8.74
CA ILE A 254 4.80 -0.36 -9.46
C ILE A 254 6.13 -0.95 -9.02
N ALA A 255 6.28 -2.27 -9.14
CA ALA A 255 7.55 -2.95 -8.93
C ALA A 255 8.00 -3.63 -10.23
N TYR A 256 9.28 -3.52 -10.57
CA TYR A 256 9.88 -4.16 -11.74
C TYR A 256 11.33 -4.56 -11.46
N HIS A 257 11.93 -5.36 -12.35
CA HIS A 257 13.35 -5.68 -12.27
C HIS A 257 14.19 -4.51 -12.78
N ASN A 258 14.77 -3.72 -11.88
CA ASN A 258 15.66 -2.64 -12.28
C ASN A 258 17.03 -3.16 -12.70
N SER A 259 17.51 -2.72 -13.87
CA SER A 259 18.81 -3.11 -14.42
C SER A 259 19.37 -2.04 -15.35
N PHE A 260 20.69 -1.84 -15.31
CA PHE A 260 21.40 -1.00 -16.28
C PHE A 260 22.02 -1.83 -17.43
N ASN A 261 21.66 -3.11 -17.54
CA ASN A 261 22.10 -3.94 -18.66
C ASN A 261 21.68 -3.26 -19.98
N PRO A 262 22.60 -3.00 -20.93
CA PRO A 262 22.28 -2.34 -22.19
C PRO A 262 21.27 -3.12 -23.04
N ASN A 263 21.06 -4.42 -22.79
CA ASN A 263 20.00 -5.20 -23.42
C ASN A 263 18.60 -4.84 -22.92
N TYR A 264 18.46 -4.33 -21.69
CA TYR A 264 17.18 -3.95 -21.10
C TYR A 264 16.97 -2.44 -21.09
N TYR A 265 18.00 -1.67 -20.73
CA TYR A 265 17.94 -0.22 -20.63
C TYR A 265 18.70 0.47 -21.76
N ARG A 266 18.00 1.31 -22.53
CA ARG A 266 18.60 2.17 -23.56
C ARG A 266 18.80 3.58 -23.03
N LYS A 267 20.03 3.92 -22.69
CA LYS A 267 20.38 5.19 -22.05
C LYS A 267 20.01 6.40 -22.91
N GLU A 268 20.27 6.36 -24.22
CA GLU A 268 20.09 7.50 -25.13
C GLU A 268 18.61 7.86 -25.34
N LYS A 269 17.71 6.92 -25.04
CA LYS A 269 16.26 7.09 -25.19
C LYS A 269 15.53 7.12 -23.84
N ALA A 270 16.27 6.92 -22.73
CA ALA A 270 15.72 6.70 -21.40
C ALA A 270 14.52 5.73 -21.47
N SER A 271 14.76 4.51 -21.97
CA SER A 271 13.70 3.52 -22.15
C SER A 271 14.12 2.14 -21.69
N PHE A 272 13.22 1.43 -21.02
CA PHE A 272 13.47 0.13 -20.39
C PHE A 272 12.48 -0.92 -20.90
N PHE A 273 13.00 -2.10 -21.21
CA PHE A 273 12.21 -3.29 -21.50
C PHE A 273 13.00 -4.55 -21.12
N CYS A 274 12.47 -5.31 -20.16
CA CYS A 274 12.91 -6.65 -19.82
C CYS A 274 11.95 -7.70 -20.43
N PRO A 275 12.38 -8.50 -21.42
CA PRO A 275 11.56 -9.58 -21.98
C PRO A 275 11.56 -10.84 -21.11
N ASP A 276 12.32 -10.85 -20.01
CA ASP A 276 12.53 -12.03 -19.17
C ASP A 276 11.67 -11.93 -17.90
N LYS A 277 11.08 -13.04 -17.48
CA LYS A 277 10.46 -13.14 -16.16
C LYS A 277 11.54 -13.05 -15.08
N LYS A 278 11.65 -11.87 -14.47
CA LYS A 278 12.60 -11.55 -13.40
C LYS A 278 11.84 -11.09 -12.17
N TYR A 279 12.38 -11.40 -11.00
CA TYR A 279 11.82 -10.88 -9.77
C TYR A 279 11.98 -9.35 -9.71
N PRO A 280 10.91 -8.62 -9.32
CA PRO A 280 10.98 -7.21 -9.06
C PRO A 280 12.02 -6.89 -8.00
N SER A 281 12.76 -5.81 -8.22
CA SER A 281 13.81 -5.34 -7.30
C SER A 281 13.64 -3.88 -6.94
N HIS A 282 12.86 -3.11 -7.70
CA HIS A 282 12.74 -1.67 -7.52
C HIS A 282 11.30 -1.17 -7.64
N PHE A 283 10.95 -0.19 -6.81
CA PHE A 283 9.69 0.55 -6.92
C PHE A 283 9.90 1.86 -7.67
N ALA A 284 8.95 2.18 -8.54
CA ALA A 284 8.87 3.47 -9.21
C ALA A 284 7.41 3.87 -9.42
N SER A 285 7.18 5.09 -9.91
CA SER A 285 5.82 5.61 -10.14
C SER A 285 5.46 5.68 -11.62
N ILE A 286 4.35 5.07 -12.04
CA ILE A 286 3.69 5.44 -13.29
C ILE A 286 3.05 6.81 -13.11
N ILE A 287 3.39 7.74 -13.99
CA ILE A 287 2.86 9.12 -14.01
C ILE A 287 2.21 9.47 -15.37
N GLY A 288 2.09 8.50 -16.26
CA GLY A 288 1.60 8.72 -17.60
C GLY A 288 1.81 7.53 -18.51
N TRP A 289 1.42 7.69 -19.78
CA TRP A 289 1.60 6.69 -20.81
C TRP A 289 1.53 7.30 -22.21
N ASP A 290 1.96 6.52 -23.20
CA ASP A 290 1.78 6.79 -24.62
C ASP A 290 1.60 5.46 -25.37
N ASP A 291 0.39 5.22 -25.88
CA ASP A 291 0.00 4.02 -26.64
C ASP A 291 0.74 3.91 -27.98
N THR A 292 1.30 5.02 -28.46
CA THR A 292 2.02 5.11 -29.73
C THR A 292 3.53 5.19 -29.53
N TYR A 293 4.03 5.00 -28.31
CA TYR A 293 5.47 5.03 -28.05
C TYR A 293 6.18 3.92 -28.84
N PRO A 294 7.05 4.25 -29.81
CA PRO A 294 7.50 3.26 -30.78
C PRO A 294 8.38 2.15 -30.17
N ALA A 295 8.08 0.89 -30.48
CA ALA A 295 8.82 -0.30 -30.05
C ALA A 295 10.32 -0.21 -30.39
N GLY A 296 10.67 0.37 -31.54
CA GLY A 296 12.07 0.56 -31.97
C GLY A 296 12.89 1.55 -31.11
N ARG A 297 12.27 2.20 -30.12
CA ARG A 297 12.98 3.06 -29.16
C ARG A 297 13.64 2.28 -28.03
N PHE A 298 13.21 1.05 -27.74
CA PHE A 298 13.83 0.19 -26.72
C PHE A 298 15.13 -0.47 -27.22
N SER A 299 15.94 -1.03 -26.31
CA SER A 299 17.17 -1.76 -26.67
C SER A 299 16.87 -3.07 -27.40
N GLN A 300 15.94 -3.84 -26.85
CA GLN A 300 15.28 -4.96 -27.51
C GLN A 300 13.90 -4.49 -27.97
N VAL A 301 13.44 -4.96 -29.12
CA VAL A 301 12.14 -4.55 -29.69
C VAL A 301 11.03 -5.34 -28.98
N PRO A 302 10.14 -4.69 -28.21
CA PRO A 302 8.98 -5.36 -27.62
C PRO A 302 7.96 -5.80 -28.68
N PRO A 303 6.98 -6.66 -28.33
CA PRO A 303 5.96 -7.15 -29.25
C PRO A 303 5.11 -6.07 -29.94
N GLY A 304 5.01 -4.86 -29.39
CA GLY A 304 4.25 -3.76 -29.95
C GLY A 304 4.67 -2.41 -29.40
N ASP A 305 4.06 -1.36 -29.95
CA ASP A 305 4.17 0.00 -29.43
C ASP A 305 3.44 0.14 -28.09
N GLY A 306 3.78 1.18 -27.33
CA GLY A 306 3.13 1.49 -26.07
C GLY A 306 4.06 1.42 -24.87
N ALA A 307 4.04 2.48 -24.05
CA ALA A 307 4.89 2.57 -22.88
C ALA A 307 4.25 3.38 -21.76
N TRP A 308 4.61 3.02 -20.52
CA TRP A 308 4.39 3.81 -19.33
C TRP A 308 5.46 4.90 -19.20
N LEU A 309 5.05 6.10 -18.83
CA LEU A 309 5.96 7.15 -18.39
C LEU A 309 6.22 6.99 -16.88
N ILE A 310 7.48 6.75 -16.52
CA ILE A 310 7.88 6.44 -15.16
C ILE A 310 8.66 7.60 -14.54
N LYS A 311 8.29 7.98 -13.32
CA LYS A 311 9.10 8.80 -12.42
C LYS A 311 9.93 7.87 -11.53
N ASN A 312 11.25 7.99 -11.63
CA ASN A 312 12.19 7.23 -10.81
C ASN A 312 12.57 8.02 -9.54
N SER A 313 13.48 7.46 -8.75
CA SER A 313 14.03 8.03 -7.51
C SER A 313 15.58 8.07 -7.53
N PHE A 314 16.17 8.18 -8.73
CA PHE A 314 17.63 8.20 -8.94
C PHE A 314 18.19 9.60 -9.22
N GLY A 315 17.46 10.66 -8.83
CA GLY A 315 17.80 12.04 -9.12
C GLY A 315 17.57 12.43 -10.57
N THR A 316 17.76 13.72 -10.85
CA THR A 316 17.52 14.31 -12.18
C THR A 316 18.55 13.91 -13.24
N ASP A 317 19.75 13.48 -12.82
CA ASP A 317 20.80 13.06 -13.75
C ASP A 317 20.51 11.72 -14.44
N PHE A 318 19.56 10.95 -13.92
CA PHE A 318 19.13 9.69 -14.52
C PHE A 318 18.15 9.92 -15.68
N GLY A 319 18.35 9.22 -16.81
CA GLY A 319 17.37 9.19 -17.90
C GLY A 319 17.10 10.58 -18.47
N ASN A 320 15.82 10.98 -18.50
CA ASN A 320 15.38 12.29 -18.93
C ASN A 320 14.84 13.06 -17.72
N ASP A 321 15.70 13.77 -16.99
CA ASP A 321 15.38 14.49 -15.75
C ASP A 321 14.81 13.60 -14.63
N GLY A 322 15.30 12.37 -14.54
CA GLY A 322 14.84 11.34 -13.60
C GLY A 322 13.64 10.53 -14.09
N PHE A 323 13.16 10.77 -15.31
CA PHE A 323 12.06 10.05 -15.95
C PHE A 323 12.55 9.09 -17.04
N PHE A 324 11.80 8.02 -17.29
CA PHE A 324 12.05 7.08 -18.38
C PHE A 324 10.76 6.42 -18.89
N TRP A 325 10.84 5.75 -20.03
CA TRP A 325 9.75 4.98 -20.62
C TRP A 325 9.90 3.49 -20.32
N LEU A 326 8.87 2.86 -19.77
CA LEU A 326 8.82 1.42 -19.50
C LEU A 326 7.84 0.77 -20.48
N SER A 327 8.28 -0.22 -21.24
CA SER A 327 7.41 -0.95 -22.20
C SER A 327 6.19 -1.54 -21.49
N TYR A 328 5.02 -1.52 -22.15
CA TYR A 328 3.83 -2.25 -21.68
C TYR A 328 4.05 -3.76 -21.60
N TYR A 329 5.03 -4.26 -22.34
CA TYR A 329 5.31 -5.69 -22.48
C TYR A 329 6.40 -6.19 -21.53
N ASP A 330 6.82 -5.38 -20.56
CA ASP A 330 7.86 -5.78 -19.61
C ASP A 330 7.42 -6.99 -18.75
N GLU A 331 8.12 -8.11 -18.89
CA GLU A 331 7.80 -9.40 -18.23
C GLU A 331 8.29 -9.46 -16.78
N SER A 332 9.01 -8.43 -16.32
CA SER A 332 9.47 -8.32 -14.93
C SER A 332 8.54 -7.49 -14.05
N LEU A 333 7.52 -6.86 -14.64
CA LEU A 333 6.50 -6.13 -13.90
C LEU A 333 5.80 -7.07 -12.92
N TYR A 334 5.72 -6.62 -11.67
CA TYR A 334 4.84 -7.24 -10.71
C TYR A 334 3.39 -7.12 -11.19
N LYS A 335 2.57 -8.13 -10.88
CA LYS A 335 1.23 -8.27 -11.47
C LYS A 335 0.25 -7.16 -11.09
N ASP A 336 0.49 -6.41 -10.03
CA ASP A 336 -0.40 -5.35 -9.55
C ASP A 336 0.25 -3.96 -9.54
N ALA A 337 -0.57 -2.94 -9.79
CA ALA A 337 -0.27 -1.53 -9.56
C ALA A 337 -1.02 -1.04 -8.31
N PHE A 338 -0.34 -0.25 -7.48
CA PHE A 338 -0.86 0.23 -6.20
C PHE A 338 -1.13 1.73 -6.26
N PHE A 339 -2.26 2.17 -5.74
CA PHE A 339 -2.68 3.57 -5.74
C PHE A 339 -3.05 4.00 -4.33
N TYR A 340 -2.48 5.11 -3.86
CA TYR A 340 -2.73 5.65 -2.51
C TYR A 340 -3.39 7.03 -2.62
N GLY A 341 -4.55 7.17 -1.98
CA GLY A 341 -5.28 8.41 -1.83
C GLY A 341 -4.94 9.08 -0.49
N PHE A 342 -4.76 10.40 -0.53
CA PHE A 342 -4.43 11.21 0.63
C PHE A 342 -5.38 12.39 0.79
N GLU A 343 -5.57 12.81 2.03
CA GLU A 343 -6.30 14.01 2.42
C GLU A 343 -5.45 14.86 3.39
N PRO A 344 -5.57 16.20 3.38
CA PRO A 344 -4.89 17.04 4.36
C PRO A 344 -5.27 16.67 5.79
N LYS A 345 -4.32 16.78 6.72
CA LYS A 345 -4.58 16.53 8.14
C LYS A 345 -5.67 17.45 8.67
N LYS A 346 -6.66 16.86 9.35
CA LYS A 346 -7.70 17.60 10.07
C LYS A 346 -7.37 17.69 11.56
N LYS A 347 -7.52 18.90 12.11
CA LYS A 347 -7.34 19.14 13.55
C LYS A 347 -8.36 18.33 14.35
N ASN A 348 -7.96 17.82 15.52
CA ASN A 348 -8.80 17.07 16.46
C ASN A 348 -9.33 15.71 15.95
N GLN A 349 -8.89 15.25 14.78
CA GLN A 349 -9.20 13.89 14.33
C GLN A 349 -8.45 12.85 15.17
N ARG A 350 -9.03 11.67 15.35
CA ARG A 350 -8.41 10.50 15.98
C ARG A 350 -8.60 9.25 15.13
N ASN A 351 -7.66 8.32 15.27
CA ASN A 351 -7.61 7.05 14.57
C ASN A 351 -7.62 5.92 15.61
N TYR A 352 -8.79 5.33 15.83
CA TYR A 352 -8.93 4.13 16.67
C TYR A 352 -8.54 2.91 15.85
N GLN A 353 -7.53 2.18 16.32
CA GLN A 353 -6.88 1.10 15.61
C GLN A 353 -6.22 0.14 16.59
N TYR A 354 -6.13 -1.14 16.21
CA TYR A 354 -5.43 -2.18 16.97
C TYR A 354 -4.38 -2.93 16.10
N ASP A 355 -4.30 -2.61 14.80
CA ASP A 355 -3.48 -3.30 13.81
C ASP A 355 -2.12 -2.61 13.61
N GLY A 356 -1.27 -2.62 14.64
CA GLY A 356 0.02 -1.92 14.64
C GLY A 356 1.19 -2.68 14.02
N SER A 357 1.04 -3.97 13.74
CA SER A 357 2.00 -4.74 12.94
C SER A 357 1.85 -4.42 11.46
N LEU A 358 2.96 -4.46 10.71
CA LEU A 358 2.94 -4.28 9.25
C LEU A 358 2.78 -5.60 8.49
N ASN A 359 3.00 -6.75 9.16
CA ASN A 359 2.65 -8.02 8.55
C ASN A 359 1.14 -8.24 8.60
N HIS A 360 0.64 -9.05 7.68
CA HIS A 360 -0.78 -9.23 7.49
C HIS A 360 -1.07 -10.64 7.00
N ASP A 361 -2.30 -11.07 7.21
CA ASP A 361 -2.91 -12.23 6.57
C ASP A 361 -4.41 -11.93 6.34
N THR A 362 -5.18 -12.86 5.81
CA THR A 362 -6.59 -12.69 5.54
C THR A 362 -7.46 -13.70 6.29
N ILE A 363 -8.51 -13.21 6.92
CA ILE A 363 -9.61 -14.05 7.42
C ILE A 363 -10.59 -14.28 6.29
N SER A 364 -10.85 -15.55 5.97
CA SER A 364 -11.80 -15.99 4.94
C SER A 364 -12.38 -17.36 5.29
N PHE A 365 -13.45 -17.76 4.61
CA PHE A 365 -14.07 -19.08 4.77
C PHE A 365 -14.19 -19.74 3.40
N PRO A 366 -13.67 -20.97 3.22
CA PRO A 366 -13.57 -21.61 1.90
C PRO A 366 -14.95 -21.83 1.26
N ASP A 367 -15.96 -22.17 2.07
CA ASP A 367 -17.33 -22.46 1.60
C ASP A 367 -18.30 -21.28 1.77
N SER A 368 -17.77 -20.07 1.99
CA SER A 368 -18.58 -18.86 2.12
C SER A 368 -18.21 -17.85 1.04
N ASN A 369 -19.22 -17.18 0.49
CA ASN A 369 -19.03 -15.97 -0.31
C ASN A 369 -19.07 -14.70 0.54
N GLU A 370 -19.02 -14.85 1.87
CA GLU A 370 -19.13 -13.77 2.84
C GLU A 370 -18.13 -13.96 3.98
N VAL A 371 -17.56 -12.84 4.44
CA VAL A 371 -16.85 -12.74 5.71
C VAL A 371 -17.47 -11.61 6.54
N LEU A 372 -17.55 -11.81 7.84
CA LEU A 372 -18.05 -10.83 8.80
C LEU A 372 -17.04 -10.72 9.95
N ALA A 373 -16.57 -9.51 10.23
CA ALA A 373 -15.57 -9.23 11.26
C ALA A 373 -15.87 -7.89 11.95
N ALA A 374 -15.33 -7.68 13.14
CA ALA A 374 -15.58 -6.46 13.90
C ALA A 374 -14.40 -6.07 14.78
N ASN A 375 -14.21 -4.77 14.99
CA ASN A 375 -13.42 -4.23 16.10
C ASN A 375 -14.32 -3.55 17.12
N VAL A 376 -13.99 -3.71 18.40
CA VAL A 376 -14.67 -3.08 19.54
C VAL A 376 -13.72 -2.10 20.20
N PHE A 377 -14.08 -0.83 20.17
CA PHE A 377 -13.29 0.27 20.72
C PHE A 377 -13.93 0.87 21.97
N THR A 378 -13.13 1.57 22.77
CA THR A 378 -13.60 2.44 23.85
C THR A 378 -13.19 3.87 23.58
N SER A 379 -14.17 4.76 23.45
CA SER A 379 -13.92 6.19 23.26
C SER A 379 -13.12 6.80 24.42
N GLN A 380 -12.02 7.49 24.12
CA GLN A 380 -11.13 8.10 25.12
C GLN A 380 -11.52 9.55 25.45
N ASN A 381 -12.40 10.17 24.64
CA ASN A 381 -12.86 11.55 24.79
C ASN A 381 -14.35 11.67 24.47
N ASP A 382 -14.94 12.81 24.81
CA ASP A 382 -16.23 13.21 24.22
C ASP A 382 -15.99 13.59 22.77
N GLU A 383 -16.55 12.80 21.86
CA GLU A 383 -16.18 12.86 20.45
C GLU A 383 -17.34 12.45 19.55
N SER A 384 -17.13 12.65 18.26
CA SER A 384 -18.07 12.29 17.22
C SER A 384 -17.40 11.30 16.29
N LEU A 385 -17.96 10.09 16.17
CA LEU A 385 -17.52 9.09 15.20
C LEU A 385 -18.02 9.48 13.81
N THR A 386 -17.11 9.56 12.84
CA THR A 386 -17.35 10.20 11.52
C THR A 386 -17.09 9.30 10.33
N ALA A 387 -16.29 8.24 10.49
CA ALA A 387 -15.98 7.31 9.42
C ALA A 387 -15.46 6.00 10.02
N ALA A 388 -15.46 4.95 9.22
CA ALA A 388 -14.75 3.71 9.48
C ALA A 388 -13.90 3.33 8.28
N ALA A 389 -12.81 2.60 8.51
CA ALA A 389 -12.06 1.98 7.44
C ALA A 389 -11.91 0.48 7.63
N PHE A 390 -11.73 -0.22 6.51
CA PHE A 390 -11.40 -1.64 6.48
C PHE A 390 -10.45 -1.94 5.32
N ALA A 391 -9.65 -2.99 5.48
CA ALA A 391 -8.76 -3.50 4.43
C ALA A 391 -9.19 -4.90 3.98
N THR A 392 -9.16 -5.15 2.67
CA THR A 392 -9.55 -6.44 2.07
C THR A 392 -8.76 -6.75 0.81
N ASN A 393 -8.48 -8.04 0.58
CA ASN A 393 -7.95 -8.56 -0.67
C ASN A 393 -9.05 -9.04 -1.64
N SER A 394 -10.32 -8.74 -1.36
CA SER A 394 -11.43 -9.10 -2.24
C SER A 394 -11.54 -8.13 -3.42
N HIS A 395 -11.98 -8.66 -4.56
CA HIS A 395 -12.33 -7.90 -5.76
C HIS A 395 -13.84 -8.00 -6.02
N ASP A 396 -14.41 -7.01 -6.71
CA ASP A 396 -15.83 -6.98 -7.09
C ASP A 396 -16.81 -7.31 -5.95
N PHE A 397 -16.56 -6.75 -4.77
CA PHE A 397 -17.27 -7.08 -3.54
C PHE A 397 -18.30 -6.02 -3.15
N LYS A 398 -19.36 -6.48 -2.49
CA LYS A 398 -20.28 -5.63 -1.72
C LYS A 398 -19.79 -5.56 -0.28
N TYR A 399 -20.00 -4.42 0.36
CA TYR A 399 -19.73 -4.26 1.78
C TYR A 399 -20.95 -3.73 2.52
N GLU A 400 -21.04 -4.07 3.80
CA GLU A 400 -21.93 -3.44 4.78
C GLU A 400 -21.13 -3.08 6.03
N ILE A 401 -21.27 -1.85 6.50
CA ILE A 401 -20.73 -1.38 7.77
C ILE A 401 -21.91 -1.17 8.72
N ARG A 402 -21.85 -1.80 9.90
CA ARG A 402 -22.78 -1.56 11.01
C ARG A 402 -22.01 -1.03 12.21
N VAL A 403 -22.54 0.00 12.86
CA VAL A 403 -21.93 0.56 14.08
C VAL A 403 -22.90 0.37 15.23
N PHE A 404 -22.41 -0.24 16.31
CA PHE A 404 -23.17 -0.40 17.55
C PHE A 404 -22.52 0.38 18.68
N THR A 405 -23.29 1.07 19.50
CA THR A 405 -22.83 1.77 20.72
C THR A 405 -23.41 1.10 21.96
N ASN A 406 -22.92 1.48 23.14
CA ASN A 406 -23.47 1.03 24.42
C ASN A 406 -23.54 -0.52 24.51
N LEU A 407 -22.46 -1.18 24.06
CA LEU A 407 -22.36 -2.65 24.04
C LEU A 407 -22.65 -3.24 25.42
N LYS A 408 -23.41 -4.34 25.43
CA LYS A 408 -23.95 -4.98 26.66
C LYS A 408 -23.26 -6.30 27.00
N ASP A 409 -22.63 -6.90 26.00
CA ASP A 409 -21.92 -8.18 26.10
C ASP A 409 -20.57 -8.06 25.41
N ASP A 410 -19.52 -8.37 26.15
CA ASP A 410 -18.13 -8.30 25.71
C ASP A 410 -17.80 -9.31 24.63
N ALA A 411 -18.54 -10.43 24.54
CA ALA A 411 -18.30 -11.49 23.56
C ALA A 411 -19.12 -11.28 22.27
N ASN A 412 -19.96 -10.24 22.21
CA ASN A 412 -20.84 -10.01 21.08
C ASN A 412 -20.75 -8.54 20.61
N PRO A 413 -20.05 -8.25 19.50
CA PRO A 413 -19.91 -6.90 18.96
C PRO A 413 -21.24 -6.30 18.46
N GLU A 414 -22.34 -7.07 18.38
CA GLU A 414 -23.67 -6.58 18.01
C GLU A 414 -24.63 -6.42 19.22
N SER A 415 -24.12 -6.53 20.46
CA SER A 415 -24.96 -6.53 21.67
C SER A 415 -25.54 -5.17 22.09
N GLY A 416 -25.12 -4.10 21.43
CA GLY A 416 -25.47 -2.72 21.75
C GLY A 416 -26.66 -2.16 20.97
N GLU A 417 -26.68 -0.84 20.85
CA GLU A 417 -27.65 -0.07 20.07
C GLU A 417 -27.11 0.18 18.66
N LEU A 418 -27.86 -0.19 17.63
CA LEU A 418 -27.47 0.03 16.24
C LEU A 418 -27.64 1.51 15.86
N GLU A 419 -26.54 2.20 15.58
CA GLU A 419 -26.51 3.64 15.26
C GLU A 419 -26.39 3.92 13.75
N MET A 420 -25.80 2.99 12.99
CA MET A 420 -25.49 3.19 11.58
C MET A 420 -25.55 1.88 10.80
N THR A 421 -26.00 1.96 9.55
CA THR A 421 -25.80 0.91 8.54
C THR A 421 -25.51 1.55 7.18
N ILE A 422 -24.33 1.29 6.64
CA ILE A 422 -23.88 1.79 5.33
C ILE A 422 -23.61 0.60 4.43
N ARG A 423 -24.00 0.67 3.17
CA ARG A 423 -23.76 -0.37 2.17
C ARG A 423 -23.14 0.22 0.91
N GLY A 424 -22.31 -0.56 0.24
CA GLY A 424 -21.76 -0.16 -1.04
C GLY A 424 -21.11 -1.31 -1.80
N ARG A 425 -20.48 -0.97 -2.92
CA ARG A 425 -19.71 -1.89 -3.76
C ARG A 425 -18.36 -1.28 -4.07
N LYS A 426 -17.33 -2.12 -4.17
CA LYS A 426 -16.00 -1.77 -4.66
C LYS A 426 -15.52 -2.83 -5.64
N ASN A 427 -14.65 -2.44 -6.57
CA ASN A 427 -14.19 -3.33 -7.64
C ASN A 427 -12.79 -3.88 -7.37
N TYR A 428 -11.96 -3.13 -6.66
CA TYR A 428 -10.56 -3.46 -6.42
C TYR A 428 -10.34 -3.86 -4.96
N SER A 429 -9.34 -4.69 -4.70
CA SER A 429 -8.82 -4.87 -3.34
C SER A 429 -8.14 -3.60 -2.84
N GLY A 430 -7.97 -3.48 -1.53
CA GLY A 430 -7.28 -2.35 -0.91
C GLY A 430 -7.81 -1.95 0.45
N TYR A 431 -7.62 -0.67 0.79
CA TYR A 431 -7.98 -0.04 2.05
C TYR A 431 -9.01 1.06 1.79
N TYR A 432 -10.15 1.01 2.47
CA TYR A 432 -11.27 1.90 2.19
C TYR A 432 -11.72 2.63 3.45
N THR A 433 -11.56 3.96 3.47
CA THR A 433 -12.26 4.83 4.43
C THR A 433 -13.64 5.19 3.89
N ILE A 434 -14.68 4.87 4.65
CA ILE A 434 -16.07 5.16 4.34
C ILE A 434 -16.57 6.24 5.29
N PRO A 435 -16.78 7.48 4.82
CA PRO A 435 -17.36 8.54 5.64
C PRO A 435 -18.82 8.20 5.97
N PHE A 436 -19.24 8.59 7.16
CA PHE A 436 -20.61 8.41 7.60
C PHE A 436 -21.48 9.58 7.16
N PRO A 437 -22.74 9.35 6.75
CA PRO A 437 -23.65 10.41 6.33
C PRO A 437 -23.99 11.38 7.47
N TYR A 438 -23.87 10.93 8.71
CA TYR A 438 -23.97 11.76 9.91
C TYR A 438 -23.01 11.23 10.98
N SER A 439 -22.57 12.11 11.87
CA SER A 439 -21.69 11.70 12.96
C SER A 439 -22.46 11.08 14.13
N ILE A 440 -21.89 10.07 14.78
CA ILE A 440 -22.44 9.43 15.97
C ILE A 440 -21.76 10.03 17.20
N SER A 441 -22.55 10.54 18.15
CA SER A 441 -22.02 11.15 19.37
C SER A 441 -21.57 10.09 20.37
N LEU A 442 -20.30 10.12 20.75
CA LEU A 442 -19.74 9.27 21.80
C LEU A 442 -19.40 10.13 23.03
N GLN A 443 -19.73 9.60 24.21
CA GLN A 443 -19.22 10.14 25.49
C GLN A 443 -17.97 9.37 25.84
N LYS A 444 -17.01 9.99 26.53
CA LYS A 444 -15.83 9.28 27.01
C LYS A 444 -16.23 7.99 27.76
N GLY A 445 -15.62 6.88 27.38
CA GLY A 445 -15.88 5.56 27.95
C GLY A 445 -17.00 4.78 27.26
N THR A 446 -17.71 5.36 26.29
CA THR A 446 -18.65 4.60 25.45
C THR A 446 -17.87 3.53 24.70
N ARG A 447 -18.26 2.26 24.91
CA ARG A 447 -17.84 1.13 24.08
C ARG A 447 -18.69 1.04 22.83
N PHE A 448 -18.05 0.90 21.68
CA PHE A 448 -18.71 0.82 20.39
C PHE A 448 -17.99 -0.16 19.48
N SER A 449 -18.72 -0.79 18.56
CA SER A 449 -18.17 -1.70 17.57
C SER A 449 -18.33 -1.15 16.16
N VAL A 450 -17.40 -1.52 15.29
CA VAL A 450 -17.53 -1.38 13.84
C VAL A 450 -17.53 -2.79 13.26
N VAL A 451 -18.68 -3.22 12.75
CA VAL A 451 -18.89 -4.52 12.13
C VAL A 451 -18.84 -4.35 10.61
N ILE A 452 -17.97 -5.12 9.95
CA ILE A 452 -17.78 -5.12 8.50
C ILE A 452 -18.20 -6.47 7.94
N ARG A 453 -19.11 -6.43 6.97
CA ARG A 453 -19.50 -7.55 6.13
C ARG A 453 -18.94 -7.33 4.74
N ILE A 454 -18.25 -8.32 4.20
CA ILE A 454 -17.80 -8.33 2.80
C ILE A 454 -18.44 -9.53 2.12
N THR A 455 -19.07 -9.30 0.97
CA THR A 455 -19.71 -10.35 0.17
C THR A 455 -19.22 -10.30 -1.26
N THR A 456 -18.76 -11.44 -1.78
CA THR A 456 -18.37 -11.64 -3.18
C THR A 456 -19.41 -12.48 -3.91
N GLU A 457 -19.41 -12.46 -5.24
CA GLU A 457 -20.24 -13.38 -6.03
C GLU A 457 -19.71 -14.81 -5.97
N GLN A 458 -18.38 -14.96 -5.92
CA GLN A 458 -17.71 -16.25 -5.82
C GLN A 458 -17.53 -16.68 -4.37
N VAL A 459 -17.78 -17.96 -4.11
CA VAL A 459 -17.47 -18.64 -2.85
C VAL A 459 -15.95 -18.69 -2.64
N GLY A 460 -15.50 -18.52 -1.39
CA GLY A 460 -14.09 -18.56 -0.99
C GLY A 460 -13.29 -17.30 -1.32
N ARG A 461 -13.93 -16.24 -1.84
CA ARG A 461 -13.23 -15.00 -2.27
C ARG A 461 -13.42 -13.80 -1.33
N ALA A 462 -14.44 -13.82 -0.48
CA ALA A 462 -14.66 -12.78 0.51
C ALA A 462 -13.64 -12.92 1.64
N ASN A 463 -12.86 -11.87 1.88
CA ASN A 463 -11.86 -11.86 2.93
C ASN A 463 -11.67 -10.47 3.54
N ILE A 464 -11.09 -10.42 4.73
CA ILE A 464 -10.69 -9.18 5.40
C ILE A 464 -9.28 -9.36 5.94
N PHE A 465 -8.44 -8.32 5.86
CA PHE A 465 -7.08 -8.41 6.39
C PHE A 465 -7.10 -8.39 7.92
N THR A 466 -6.18 -9.16 8.50
CA THR A 466 -5.78 -9.10 9.91
C THR A 466 -4.29 -8.84 9.99
N ASP A 467 -3.82 -8.23 11.08
CA ASP A 467 -2.39 -8.10 11.32
C ASP A 467 -1.82 -9.37 11.97
N THR A 468 -0.54 -9.62 11.76
CA THR A 468 0.11 -10.84 12.26
C THR A 468 1.56 -10.57 12.63
N SER A 469 2.17 -11.48 13.39
CA SER A 469 3.61 -11.47 13.61
C SER A 469 4.37 -12.10 12.43
N PHE A 470 5.59 -11.65 12.19
CA PHE A 470 6.46 -12.15 11.12
C PHE A 470 7.94 -12.02 11.49
N ILE A 471 8.73 -13.03 11.14
CA ILE A 471 10.18 -13.04 11.35
C ILE A 471 10.85 -13.37 10.02
N ASN A 472 11.76 -12.52 9.58
CA ASN A 472 12.59 -12.78 8.40
C ASN A 472 14.02 -13.16 8.78
N LYS A 473 14.54 -14.22 8.18
CA LYS A 473 15.91 -14.71 8.37
C LYS A 473 16.65 -14.70 7.03
N VAL A 474 17.93 -14.34 7.07
CA VAL A 474 18.83 -14.31 5.90
C VAL A 474 20.14 -15.02 6.22
N LYS A 475 20.90 -15.42 5.20
CA LYS A 475 22.29 -15.89 5.38
C LYS A 475 23.22 -14.67 5.39
N ASN A 476 24.07 -14.54 6.41
CA ASN A 476 25.11 -13.51 6.44
C ASN A 476 26.31 -13.90 5.54
N TYR A 477 27.34 -13.06 5.47
CA TYR A 477 28.53 -13.31 4.63
C TYR A 477 29.33 -14.58 5.01
N ARG A 478 29.10 -15.14 6.21
CA ARG A 478 29.69 -16.40 6.69
C ARG A 478 28.78 -17.61 6.41
N GLY A 479 27.63 -17.40 5.80
CA GLY A 479 26.61 -18.42 5.57
C GLY A 479 25.73 -18.74 6.79
N GLU A 480 25.86 -17.97 7.88
CA GLU A 480 25.09 -18.18 9.11
C GLU A 480 23.70 -17.57 8.97
N LYS A 481 22.68 -18.27 9.46
CA LYS A 481 21.31 -17.75 9.50
C LYS A 481 21.20 -16.69 10.59
N VAL A 482 20.76 -15.50 10.22
CA VAL A 482 20.54 -14.38 11.13
C VAL A 482 19.16 -13.80 10.90
N THR A 483 18.47 -13.42 11.98
CA THR A 483 17.25 -12.62 11.88
C THR A 483 17.63 -11.24 11.36
N TYR A 484 16.93 -10.76 10.34
CA TYR A 484 17.16 -9.43 9.79
C TYR A 484 16.05 -8.44 10.15
N LEU A 485 14.79 -8.89 10.15
CA LEU A 485 13.67 -8.06 10.59
C LEU A 485 12.57 -8.89 11.25
N GLN A 486 11.78 -8.22 12.10
CA GLN A 486 10.60 -8.77 12.73
C GLN A 486 9.47 -7.72 12.76
N PHE A 487 8.25 -8.19 12.55
CA PHE A 487 7.02 -7.49 12.88
C PHE A 487 6.34 -8.31 13.98
N ILE A 488 5.97 -7.66 15.08
CA ILE A 488 5.32 -8.31 16.22
C ILE A 488 3.96 -7.66 16.36
N SER A 489 2.91 -8.45 16.14
CA SER A 489 1.54 -8.09 16.43
C SER A 489 1.24 -8.36 17.91
N SER A 490 0.55 -7.45 18.57
CA SER A 490 -0.06 -7.65 19.89
C SER A 490 -1.57 -7.55 19.76
N SER A 491 -2.28 -8.52 20.34
CA SER A 491 -3.74 -8.53 20.41
C SER A 491 -4.19 -8.78 21.84
N HIS A 492 -5.35 -8.25 22.20
CA HIS A 492 -5.96 -8.47 23.51
C HIS A 492 -7.38 -9.04 23.41
N PRO A 493 -7.86 -9.73 24.46
CA PRO A 493 -9.23 -10.20 24.50
C PRO A 493 -10.23 -9.08 24.23
N LYS A 494 -11.24 -9.39 23.41
CA LYS A 494 -12.42 -8.57 23.12
C LYS A 494 -12.16 -7.31 22.31
N GLU A 495 -11.04 -7.25 21.59
CA GLU A 495 -10.73 -6.16 20.65
C GLU A 495 -11.25 -6.45 19.26
N SER A 496 -10.94 -7.63 18.72
CA SER A 496 -11.23 -8.05 17.34
C SER A 496 -12.04 -9.33 17.33
N PHE A 497 -13.00 -9.43 16.42
CA PHE A 497 -13.87 -10.59 16.28
C PHE A 497 -14.06 -11.00 14.82
N TYR A 498 -14.30 -12.29 14.61
CA TYR A 498 -14.84 -12.81 13.35
C TYR A 498 -16.08 -13.65 13.62
N TYR A 499 -16.99 -13.74 12.64
CA TYR A 499 -18.20 -14.53 12.76
C TYR A 499 -18.05 -15.89 12.06
N SER A 500 -18.33 -16.97 12.78
CA SER A 500 -18.50 -18.32 12.23
C SER A 500 -19.97 -18.72 12.30
N LYS A 501 -20.48 -19.39 11.27
CA LYS A 501 -21.87 -19.88 11.24
C LYS A 501 -22.15 -20.91 12.34
N GLU A 502 -21.13 -21.69 12.72
CA GLU A 502 -21.26 -22.76 13.70
C GLU A 502 -21.24 -22.24 15.14
N ASN A 503 -20.44 -21.20 15.39
CA ASN A 503 -20.09 -20.75 16.73
C ASN A 503 -20.57 -19.32 17.05
N GLY A 504 -21.07 -18.57 16.07
CA GLY A 504 -21.38 -17.15 16.21
C GLY A 504 -20.12 -16.29 16.21
N TRP A 505 -20.11 -15.24 17.04
CA TRP A 505 -18.95 -14.36 17.20
C TRP A 505 -17.84 -15.05 17.98
N ILE A 506 -16.63 -15.06 17.42
CA ILE A 506 -15.42 -15.60 18.03
C ILE A 506 -14.41 -14.46 18.14
N ASP A 507 -13.76 -14.36 19.30
CA ASP A 507 -12.64 -13.46 19.56
C ASP A 507 -11.44 -13.87 18.69
N CYS A 508 -10.81 -12.92 18.00
CA CYS A 508 -9.58 -13.18 17.25
C CYS A 508 -8.40 -13.46 18.18
N TYR A 509 -8.46 -12.98 19.43
CA TYR A 509 -7.49 -13.34 20.46
C TYR A 509 -7.75 -14.76 20.99
N ASP A 510 -6.69 -15.55 21.08
CA ASP A 510 -6.66 -16.82 21.81
C ASP A 510 -5.32 -16.92 22.56
N GLU A 511 -5.32 -17.56 23.74
CA GLU A 511 -4.09 -17.83 24.49
C GLU A 511 -3.21 -18.86 23.76
N ASN A 512 -3.81 -19.71 22.95
CA ASN A 512 -3.10 -20.57 22.02
C ASN A 512 -2.72 -19.78 20.77
N GLU A 513 -1.42 -19.56 20.56
CA GLU A 513 -0.87 -18.85 19.40
C GLU A 513 -1.34 -19.42 18.06
N GLU A 514 -1.68 -20.72 17.97
CA GLU A 514 -2.23 -21.32 16.75
C GLU A 514 -3.58 -20.70 16.37
N TYR A 515 -4.39 -20.28 17.34
CA TYR A 515 -5.73 -19.70 17.14
C TYR A 515 -5.77 -18.18 17.33
N ASN A 516 -4.65 -17.55 17.71
CA ASN A 516 -4.57 -16.10 17.85
C ASN A 516 -4.35 -15.47 16.47
N LEU A 517 -5.38 -14.84 15.93
CA LEU A 517 -5.41 -14.30 14.56
C LEU A 517 -4.96 -12.84 14.48
N GLY A 518 -4.48 -12.25 15.59
CA GLY A 518 -4.15 -10.83 15.68
C GLY A 518 -5.39 -9.94 15.68
N ASN A 519 -5.25 -8.73 15.15
CA ASN A 519 -6.31 -7.73 15.07
C ASN A 519 -6.75 -7.48 13.63
N VAL A 520 -8.06 -7.57 13.39
CA VAL A 520 -8.61 -7.28 12.06
C VAL A 520 -8.38 -5.81 11.71
N ARG A 521 -8.03 -5.54 10.45
CA ARG A 521 -7.68 -4.20 9.97
C ARG A 521 -8.93 -3.37 9.72
N ILE A 522 -9.65 -3.09 10.80
CA ILE A 522 -10.82 -2.22 10.88
C ILE A 522 -10.45 -1.03 11.77
N LYS A 523 -10.65 0.19 11.28
CA LYS A 523 -10.35 1.43 12.02
C LYS A 523 -11.60 2.28 12.17
N ALA A 524 -11.63 3.10 13.21
CA ALA A 524 -12.70 4.08 13.44
C ALA A 524 -12.13 5.49 13.58
N PHE A 525 -12.73 6.45 12.87
CA PHE A 525 -12.25 7.82 12.84
C PHE A 525 -13.21 8.77 13.55
N THR A 526 -12.73 9.41 14.59
CA THR A 526 -13.52 10.36 15.38
C THR A 526 -12.97 11.77 15.27
N MET A 527 -13.80 12.73 15.68
CA MET A 527 -13.44 14.13 15.89
C MET A 527 -13.73 14.48 17.34
N ILE A 528 -12.72 14.93 18.10
CA ILE A 528 -12.94 15.40 19.47
C ILE A 528 -13.86 16.63 19.42
N LYS A 529 -14.91 16.62 20.25
CA LYS A 529 -15.82 17.76 20.37
C LYS A 529 -15.04 18.93 20.98
N ALA A 530 -15.15 20.11 20.37
CA ALA A 530 -14.61 21.31 21.00
C ALA A 530 -15.35 21.50 22.33
N GLY A 531 -14.64 21.35 23.45
CA GLY A 531 -15.18 21.74 24.75
C GLY A 531 -15.51 23.23 24.73
N ASN A 532 -16.55 23.64 25.46
CA ASN A 532 -16.77 25.03 25.83
C ASN A 532 -15.66 25.50 26.79
N THR A 533 -14.40 25.48 26.37
CA THR A 533 -13.34 26.20 27.03
C THR A 533 -13.34 27.62 26.47
N LYS A 534 -13.92 28.54 27.26
CA LYS A 534 -13.50 29.95 27.24
C LYS A 534 -12.01 29.98 27.62
N SER A 535 -11.16 29.71 26.63
CA SER A 535 -9.73 29.95 26.69
C SER A 535 -9.50 31.34 26.10
N LEU A 536 -8.90 32.22 26.88
CA LEU A 536 -8.50 33.57 26.48
C LEU A 536 -7.71 33.49 25.17
N LEU A 537 -8.23 34.14 24.13
CA LEU A 537 -7.47 34.52 22.94
C LEU A 537 -6.46 35.60 23.34
N SER A 538 -5.26 35.18 23.73
CA SER A 538 -4.05 36.00 23.61
C SER A 538 -2.83 35.07 23.53
N ASP A 539 -2.08 35.23 22.43
CA ASP A 539 -0.76 34.67 22.14
C ASP A 539 -0.74 33.14 21.91
N THR A 540 -0.63 32.59 20.70
CA THR A 540 0.26 32.93 19.58
C THR A 540 -0.38 32.54 18.24
N MET A 541 -0.63 33.52 17.36
CA MET A 541 -0.76 33.31 15.92
C MET A 541 0.62 33.49 15.29
N GLU A 542 1.41 32.42 15.20
CA GLU A 542 2.52 32.33 14.27
C GLU A 542 2.71 30.85 13.88
N SER A 543 3.01 30.63 12.60
CA SER A 543 3.12 29.35 11.88
C SER A 543 1.83 28.55 11.62
N ASN A 544 0.98 29.05 10.71
CA ASN A 544 0.16 28.22 9.81
C ASN A 544 -0.23 29.05 8.56
N GLN A 545 0.79 29.51 7.82
CA GLN A 545 0.61 30.17 6.52
C GLN A 545 0.97 29.30 5.31
N ASP A 546 1.38 28.04 5.48
CA ASP A 546 1.86 27.25 4.33
C ASP A 546 0.79 26.45 3.58
N LEU A 547 -0.49 26.61 3.93
CA LEU A 547 -1.63 26.08 3.17
C LEU A 547 -2.73 27.14 3.07
N LEU A 548 -2.38 28.33 2.57
CA LEU A 548 -3.38 29.27 2.08
C LEU A 548 -3.64 28.99 0.60
N ILE A 549 -4.93 28.86 0.30
CA ILE A 549 -5.51 28.91 -1.04
C ILE A 549 -4.91 30.10 -1.77
N PHE A 550 -4.10 29.86 -2.80
CA PHE A 550 -3.58 30.92 -3.65
C PHE A 550 -4.56 31.22 -4.77
N ASP A 551 -4.94 32.50 -4.81
CA ASP A 551 -5.82 33.16 -5.76
C ASP A 551 -5.40 32.90 -7.22
N GLN A 552 -6.39 32.63 -8.07
CA GLN A 552 -6.22 32.46 -9.51
C GLN A 552 -6.15 33.82 -10.19
N THR A 553 -5.05 34.56 -10.03
CA THR A 553 -4.76 35.70 -10.92
C THR A 553 -3.26 35.83 -11.13
N GLU A 554 -2.88 36.20 -12.37
CA GLU A 554 -1.52 36.50 -12.86
C GLU A 554 -0.72 35.33 -13.50
N LEU A 555 -1.03 35.08 -14.78
CA LEU A 555 -0.07 34.51 -15.75
C LEU A 555 0.92 35.62 -16.17
N PRO A 556 2.25 35.42 -16.07
CA PRO A 556 3.19 36.33 -16.70
C PRO A 556 3.39 35.96 -18.17
N THR A 557 3.08 36.91 -19.05
CA THR A 557 3.51 36.92 -20.45
C THR A 557 5.02 37.16 -20.55
N SER A 558 5.77 36.23 -21.12
CA SER A 558 7.04 36.57 -21.78
C SER A 558 7.29 35.70 -23.01
N THR A 559 7.49 36.39 -24.12
CA THR A 559 7.69 35.92 -25.49
C THR A 559 9.11 35.39 -25.75
N SER A 560 9.23 34.21 -26.37
CA SER A 560 10.20 33.98 -27.46
C SER A 560 9.81 32.79 -28.34
N LYS A 561 9.69 33.06 -29.64
CA LYS A 561 9.55 32.20 -30.84
C LYS A 561 10.52 30.99 -30.79
N SER A 562 10.30 29.79 -31.34
CA SER A 562 9.41 29.27 -32.40
C SER A 562 9.47 27.73 -32.40
N ALA A 563 8.33 27.05 -32.44
CA ALA A 563 8.08 25.79 -33.16
C ALA A 563 6.56 25.49 -33.05
N ASP A 564 5.94 25.12 -34.17
CA ASP A 564 4.50 25.12 -34.38
C ASP A 564 3.66 24.33 -33.35
N PRO A 565 2.49 24.85 -32.91
CA PRO A 565 1.59 24.14 -32.02
C PRO A 565 0.73 23.15 -32.81
N ILE A 566 0.86 21.86 -32.50
CA ILE A 566 -0.18 20.87 -32.77
C ILE A 566 -1.33 21.17 -31.80
N LEU A 567 -2.48 21.58 -32.32
CA LEU A 567 -3.71 21.74 -31.56
C LEU A 567 -4.04 20.42 -30.85
N PHE A 568 -3.94 20.40 -29.53
CA PHE A 568 -4.63 19.43 -28.70
C PHE A 568 -5.99 20.03 -28.34
N ASP A 569 -7.07 19.36 -28.74
CA ASP A 569 -8.41 19.66 -28.28
C ASP A 569 -8.44 19.64 -26.75
N GLN A 570 -8.98 20.71 -26.17
CA GLN A 570 -9.06 20.93 -24.74
C GLN A 570 -9.90 19.82 -24.10
N MET A 571 -9.22 18.92 -23.38
CA MET A 571 -9.89 17.99 -22.46
C MET A 571 -10.43 18.81 -21.29
N ASP A 572 -11.75 18.94 -21.19
CA ASP A 572 -12.43 19.63 -20.11
C ASP A 572 -12.33 18.79 -18.82
N VAL A 573 -11.26 18.99 -18.06
CA VAL A 573 -10.97 18.29 -16.80
C VAL A 573 -12.04 18.57 -15.74
N SER A 574 -12.86 19.61 -15.89
CA SER A 574 -13.96 19.91 -14.97
C SER A 574 -15.07 18.86 -14.99
N LYS A 575 -15.19 18.08 -16.08
CA LYS A 575 -16.12 16.94 -16.21
C LYS A 575 -15.55 15.62 -15.68
N LEU A 576 -14.27 15.59 -15.30
CA LEU A 576 -13.57 14.42 -14.73
C LEU A 576 -13.53 14.46 -13.19
N MET A 577 -14.13 15.47 -12.58
CA MET A 577 -14.40 15.51 -11.14
C MET A 577 -15.51 14.49 -10.86
N LEU A 578 -15.24 13.51 -10.00
CA LEU A 578 -16.33 12.83 -9.29
C LEU A 578 -17.18 13.92 -8.61
N PRO A 579 -18.52 13.80 -8.57
CA PRO A 579 -19.33 14.74 -7.81
C PRO A 579 -18.74 14.79 -6.40
N SER A 580 -18.40 16.00 -5.93
CA SER A 580 -18.28 16.23 -4.50
C SER A 580 -19.59 15.71 -3.91
N THR A 581 -19.55 14.62 -3.15
CA THR A 581 -20.72 14.08 -2.47
C THR A 581 -21.08 15.06 -1.36
N GLY A 582 -21.74 16.15 -1.72
CA GLY A 582 -22.64 16.86 -0.84
C GLY A 582 -23.95 16.09 -0.88
N PHE A 583 -24.17 15.25 0.13
CA PHE A 583 -25.43 15.05 0.84
C PHE A 583 -25.16 14.14 2.05
#